data_AF-A0A7C1QFZ5-F1
#
_entry.id   AF-A0A7C1QFZ5-F1
#
_cell.length_a   1.000
_cell.length_b   1.000
_cell.length_c   1.000
_cell.angle_alpha   90.00
_cell.angle_beta   90.00
_cell.angle_gamma   90.00
#
_symmetry.space_group_name_H-M   'P 1'
#
loop_
_entity.id
_entity.type
_entity.pdbx_description
1 polymer ?
#
loop_
_entity_poly.entity_id
_entity_poly.type
_entity_poly.pdbx_seq_one_letter_code
_entity_poly.pdbx_strand_id
1 'polypeptide(L)'
;MNKKTKFIAIGLIGIFCFTLFFVFSFILFPNSQTSINENNVDGRVKQLQVSNITIVIDYSGVKDNEIFKNIILNNYETSVFHAILNCCEVSVQNYGWGIFVKEINGVGVGWTYTVNNEPPPSIPSDYFYLRDNDTVRWTHV
;
A
#
# COMPACT_ATOMS: atom_id res chain seq x y z
N MET A 1 54.70 13.62 -3.72
CA MET A 1 53.37 14.26 -3.65
C MET A 1 53.29 15.17 -2.43
N ASN A 2 53.08 16.46 -2.63
CA ASN A 2 53.07 17.46 -1.55
C ASN A 2 51.92 17.20 -0.56
N LYS A 3 52.12 17.51 0.73
CA LYS A 3 51.11 17.26 1.79
C LYS A 3 49.74 17.83 1.41
N LYS A 4 49.69 19.02 0.81
CA LYS A 4 48.46 19.65 0.31
C LYS A 4 47.73 18.81 -0.74
N THR A 5 48.45 18.22 -1.70
CA THR A 5 47.90 17.37 -2.75
C THR A 5 47.32 16.06 -2.17
N LYS A 6 47.91 15.52 -1.09
CA LYS A 6 47.37 14.34 -0.39
C LYS A 6 46.01 14.63 0.25
N PHE A 7 45.87 15.77 0.92
CA PHE A 7 44.60 16.14 1.57
C PHE A 7 43.49 16.43 0.55
N ILE A 8 43.81 17.05 -0.60
CA ILE A 8 42.85 17.28 -1.67
C ILE A 8 42.34 15.95 -2.25
N ALA A 9 43.24 14.99 -2.49
CA ALA A 9 42.85 13.67 -3.00
C ALA A 9 41.94 12.90 -2.01
N ILE A 10 42.25 12.96 -0.71
CA ILE A 10 41.42 12.31 0.33
C ILE A 10 40.03 12.96 0.40
N GLY A 11 39.95 14.29 0.30
CA GLY A 11 38.67 15.00 0.28
C GLY A 11 37.80 14.60 -0.91
N LEU A 12 38.38 14.49 -2.11
CA LEU A 12 37.65 14.08 -3.32
C LEU A 12 37.14 12.63 -3.22
N ILE A 13 37.95 11.72 -2.69
CA ILE A 13 37.54 10.32 -2.47
C ILE A 13 36.39 10.27 -1.46
N GLY A 14 36.45 11.06 -0.38
CA GLY A 14 35.37 11.12 0.61
C GLY A 14 34.04 11.59 0.03
N ILE A 15 34.06 12.65 -0.79
CA ILE A 15 32.85 13.16 -1.46
C ILE A 15 32.30 12.12 -2.44
N PHE A 16 33.17 11.46 -3.20
CA PHE A 16 32.76 10.43 -4.14
C PHE A 16 32.14 9.21 -3.44
N CYS A 17 32.72 8.75 -2.34
CA CYS A 17 32.17 7.65 -1.55
C CYS A 17 30.82 8.03 -0.91
N PHE A 18 30.67 9.25 -0.40
CA PHE A 18 29.43 9.69 0.23
C PHE A 18 28.29 9.87 -0.78
N THR A 19 28.58 10.43 -1.95
CA THR A 19 27.60 10.55 -3.05
C THR A 19 27.19 9.19 -3.58
N LEU A 20 28.14 8.27 -3.74
CA LEU A 20 27.84 6.90 -4.17
C LEU A 20 26.96 6.17 -3.14
N PHE A 21 27.27 6.30 -1.85
CA PHE A 21 26.45 5.76 -0.77
C PHE A 21 25.04 6.33 -0.79
N PHE A 22 24.89 7.65 -0.94
CA PHE A 22 23.58 8.30 -1.00
C PHE A 22 22.74 7.82 -2.20
N VAL A 23 23.34 7.72 -3.40
CA VAL A 23 22.67 7.18 -4.59
C VAL A 23 22.29 5.71 -4.38
N PHE A 24 23.18 4.90 -3.81
CA PHE A 24 22.92 3.49 -3.59
C PHE A 24 21.81 3.26 -2.54
N SER A 25 21.83 3.99 -1.44
CA SER A 25 20.88 3.86 -0.33
C SER A 25 19.51 4.48 -0.58
N PHE A 26 19.41 5.51 -1.42
CA PHE A 26 18.13 6.23 -1.62
C PHE A 26 17.54 6.07 -3.02
N ILE A 27 18.36 5.87 -4.05
CA ILE A 27 17.88 5.79 -5.45
C ILE A 27 17.80 4.35 -5.93
N LEU A 28 18.86 3.56 -5.72
CA LEU A 28 18.91 2.18 -6.24
C LEU A 28 18.23 1.16 -5.30
N PHE A 29 18.37 1.35 -3.99
CA PHE A 29 17.72 0.53 -2.98
C PHE A 29 16.93 1.41 -2.02
N PRO A 30 15.85 2.08 -2.47
CA PRO A 30 15.00 2.83 -1.57
C PRO A 30 14.49 1.88 -0.50
N ASN A 31 15.06 2.03 0.71
CA ASN A 31 14.68 1.39 1.96
C ASN A 31 13.73 0.21 1.76
N SER A 32 14.28 -0.95 1.40
CA SER A 32 13.56 -2.20 1.55
C SER A 32 13.37 -2.39 3.05
N GLN A 33 12.37 -1.73 3.63
CA GLN A 33 11.82 -2.14 4.90
C GLN A 33 11.39 -3.58 4.67
N THR A 34 12.29 -4.45 5.10
CA THR A 34 12.21 -5.87 5.04
C THR A 34 10.86 -6.23 5.58
N SER A 35 10.09 -6.88 4.71
CA SER A 35 8.80 -7.47 4.92
C SER A 35 8.85 -8.52 6.04
N ILE A 36 8.98 -8.08 7.29
CA ILE A 36 8.86 -8.97 8.45
C ILE A 36 7.40 -9.44 8.62
N ASN A 37 6.45 -8.83 7.88
CA ASN A 37 5.05 -9.20 7.87
C ASN A 37 4.53 -9.61 6.47
N GLU A 38 5.35 -10.25 5.61
CA GLU A 38 4.87 -10.81 4.33
C GLU A 38 4.11 -12.14 4.48
N ASN A 39 3.82 -12.56 5.70
CA ASN A 39 2.82 -13.60 5.96
C ASN A 39 1.43 -12.96 5.85
N ASN A 40 1.02 -12.65 4.62
CA ASN A 40 -0.36 -12.29 4.36
C ASN A 40 -1.26 -13.45 4.79
N VAL A 41 -2.41 -13.08 5.37
CA VAL A 41 -3.51 -14.00 5.64
C VAL A 41 -3.74 -14.84 4.37
N ASP A 42 -3.74 -16.16 4.53
CA ASP A 42 -4.03 -17.13 3.45
C ASP A 42 -2.98 -17.20 2.29
N GLY A 43 -1.73 -16.81 2.55
CA GLY A 43 -0.64 -16.96 1.57
C GLY A 43 -0.84 -16.11 0.30
N ARG A 44 -1.62 -15.03 0.41
CA ARG A 44 -1.76 -14.02 -0.64
C ARG A 44 -0.42 -13.31 -0.81
N VAL A 45 -0.01 -12.99 -2.03
CA VAL A 45 1.28 -12.32 -2.28
C VAL A 45 1.05 -11.12 -3.16
N LYS A 46 1.94 -10.14 -3.07
CA LYS A 46 1.91 -8.96 -3.92
C LYS A 46 2.10 -9.38 -5.37
N GLN A 47 1.12 -9.06 -6.21
CA GLN A 47 1.14 -9.38 -7.64
C GLN A 47 1.35 -8.10 -8.45
N LEU A 48 2.01 -8.20 -9.61
CA LEU A 48 2.20 -7.06 -10.53
C LEU A 48 0.85 -6.46 -10.96
N GLN A 49 -0.12 -7.33 -11.22
CA GLN A 49 -1.45 -6.97 -11.68
C GLN A 49 -2.47 -7.98 -11.13
N VAL A 50 -3.68 -7.51 -10.83
CA VAL A 50 -4.88 -8.33 -10.64
C VAL A 50 -6.06 -7.73 -11.37
N SER A 51 -6.98 -8.57 -11.83
CA SER A 51 -8.08 -8.20 -12.71
C SER A 51 -9.42 -8.73 -12.21
N ASN A 52 -10.50 -8.14 -12.74
CA ASN A 52 -11.88 -8.52 -12.43
C ASN A 52 -12.22 -8.36 -10.94
N ILE A 53 -11.68 -7.34 -10.29
CA ILE A 53 -11.99 -7.04 -8.90
C ILE A 53 -13.39 -6.41 -8.82
N THR A 54 -14.18 -6.85 -7.86
CA THR A 54 -15.46 -6.24 -7.50
C THR A 54 -15.34 -5.57 -6.15
N ILE A 55 -15.82 -4.33 -6.03
CA ILE A 55 -15.87 -3.59 -4.76
C ILE A 55 -17.32 -3.24 -4.47
N VAL A 56 -17.76 -3.56 -3.25
CA VAL A 56 -19.07 -3.20 -2.72
C VAL A 56 -18.88 -2.27 -1.55
N ILE A 57 -19.48 -1.08 -1.60
CA ILE A 57 -19.55 -0.16 -0.46
C ILE A 57 -20.94 -0.27 0.16
N ASP A 58 -20.98 -0.84 1.35
CA ASP A 58 -22.16 -1.04 2.16
C ASP A 58 -22.22 0.03 3.24
N TYR A 59 -23.04 1.05 3.01
CA TYR A 59 -23.20 2.16 3.95
C TYR A 59 -24.11 1.82 5.13
N SER A 60 -24.55 0.56 5.26
CA SER A 60 -25.37 0.08 6.37
C SER A 60 -26.61 0.96 6.64
N GLY A 61 -27.22 1.47 5.56
CA GLY A 61 -28.42 2.31 5.62
C GLY A 61 -28.18 3.82 5.78
N VAL A 62 -26.92 4.29 5.85
CA VAL A 62 -26.61 5.73 5.84
C VAL A 62 -26.95 6.36 4.49
N LYS A 63 -26.69 5.65 3.38
CA LYS A 63 -27.12 5.98 2.02
C LYS A 63 -27.17 4.73 1.14
N ASP A 64 -27.52 4.89 -0.13
CA ASP A 64 -27.56 3.80 -1.10
C ASP A 64 -26.18 3.16 -1.31
N ASN A 65 -26.15 1.83 -1.32
CA ASN A 65 -24.95 1.04 -1.51
C ASN A 65 -24.43 1.16 -2.94
N GLU A 66 -23.10 1.16 -3.07
CA GLU A 66 -22.41 1.32 -4.36
C GLU A 66 -21.68 0.02 -4.73
N ILE A 67 -21.67 -0.34 -6.01
CA ILE A 67 -21.00 -1.54 -6.52
C ILE A 67 -20.18 -1.17 -7.75
N PHE A 68 -18.89 -1.45 -7.68
CA PHE A 68 -17.93 -1.27 -8.76
C PHE A 68 -17.42 -2.63 -9.21
N LYS A 69 -17.35 -2.87 -10.52
CA LYS A 69 -16.98 -4.17 -11.11
C LYS A 69 -15.90 -3.99 -12.15
N ASN A 70 -15.23 -5.09 -12.48
CA ASN A 70 -14.18 -5.13 -13.51
C ASN A 70 -13.01 -4.18 -13.22
N ILE A 71 -12.71 -3.94 -11.95
CA ILE A 71 -11.55 -3.12 -11.56
C ILE A 71 -10.28 -3.91 -11.87
N ILE A 72 -9.30 -3.21 -12.44
CA ILE A 72 -7.96 -3.72 -12.72
C ILE A 72 -6.98 -2.93 -11.88
N LEU A 73 -6.13 -3.65 -11.15
CA LEU A 73 -5.07 -3.09 -10.32
C LEU A 73 -3.72 -3.51 -10.89
N ASN A 74 -2.75 -2.62 -10.91
CA ASN A 74 -1.51 -2.76 -11.64
C ASN A 74 -0.35 -2.10 -10.87
N ASN A 75 0.88 -2.21 -11.38
CA ASN A 75 2.09 -1.64 -10.77
C ASN A 75 2.36 -2.10 -9.33
N TYR A 76 1.98 -3.34 -9.00
CA TYR A 76 2.07 -3.88 -7.65
C TYR A 76 1.15 -3.18 -6.61
N GLU A 77 0.25 -2.29 -7.04
CA GLU A 77 -0.75 -1.64 -6.19
C GLU A 77 -2.01 -2.51 -6.09
N THR A 78 -1.83 -3.74 -5.58
CA THR A 78 -2.84 -4.81 -5.65
C THR A 78 -3.49 -5.15 -4.31
N SER A 79 -3.41 -4.27 -3.31
CA SER A 79 -4.06 -4.47 -2.01
C SER A 79 -5.50 -3.95 -1.96
N VAL A 80 -6.24 -4.36 -0.92
CA VAL A 80 -7.62 -3.90 -0.66
C VAL A 80 -7.70 -2.37 -0.61
N PHE A 81 -6.70 -1.72 -0.01
CA PHE A 81 -6.62 -0.27 0.03
C PHE A 81 -6.49 0.35 -1.37
N HIS A 82 -5.58 -0.15 -2.20
CA HIS A 82 -5.43 0.37 -3.57
C HIS A 82 -6.69 0.12 -4.41
N ALA A 83 -7.40 -0.98 -4.14
CA ALA A 83 -8.66 -1.29 -4.80
C ALA A 83 -9.70 -0.17 -4.58
N ILE A 84 -9.91 0.26 -3.33
CA ILE A 84 -10.93 1.27 -3.02
C ILE A 84 -10.57 2.67 -3.55
N LEU A 85 -9.28 3.01 -3.61
CA LEU A 85 -8.83 4.29 -4.19
C LEU A 85 -9.16 4.45 -5.67
N ASN A 86 -9.41 3.36 -6.40
CA ASN A 86 -9.77 3.41 -7.83
C ASN A 86 -11.22 3.84 -8.08
N CYS A 87 -12.09 3.76 -7.07
CA CYS A 87 -13.53 3.97 -7.25
C CYS A 87 -14.18 4.91 -6.24
N CYS A 88 -13.48 5.31 -5.18
CA CYS A 88 -14.05 6.12 -4.12
C CYS A 88 -13.11 7.26 -3.68
N GLU A 89 -13.70 8.32 -3.17
CA GLU A 89 -12.98 9.34 -2.41
C GLU A 89 -12.81 8.82 -0.97
N VAL A 90 -11.56 8.70 -0.52
CA VAL A 90 -11.23 8.07 0.76
C VAL A 90 -10.40 9.01 1.61
N SER A 91 -10.83 9.23 2.85
CA SER A 91 -10.01 9.89 3.88
C SER A 91 -9.36 8.84 4.76
N VAL A 92 -8.05 8.98 4.99
CA VAL A 92 -7.26 7.98 5.73
C VAL A 92 -6.45 8.58 6.85
N GLN A 93 -6.10 7.74 7.81
CA GLN A 93 -5.11 8.03 8.83
C GLN A 93 -4.05 6.93 8.83
N ASN A 94 -2.79 7.33 8.65
CA ASN A 94 -1.65 6.42 8.69
C ASN A 94 -1.11 6.35 10.12
N TYR A 95 -1.10 5.15 10.71
CA TYR A 95 -0.59 4.90 12.06
C TYR A 95 0.82 4.31 12.09
N GLY A 96 1.49 4.21 10.94
CA GLY A 96 2.82 3.62 10.78
C GLY A 96 2.84 2.09 10.67
N TRP A 97 1.87 1.40 11.29
CA TRP A 97 1.67 -0.05 11.17
C TRP A 97 0.57 -0.44 10.19
N GLY A 98 -0.10 0.54 9.58
CA GLY A 98 -1.18 0.33 8.62
C GLY A 98 -1.98 1.59 8.34
N ILE A 99 -2.77 1.52 7.27
CA ILE A 99 -3.68 2.58 6.85
C ILE A 99 -5.07 2.28 7.40
N PHE A 100 -5.59 3.24 8.16
CA PHE A 100 -6.96 3.23 8.67
C PHE A 100 -7.84 4.11 7.79
N VAL A 101 -8.87 3.52 7.20
CA VAL A 101 -9.87 4.24 6.40
C VAL A 101 -10.88 4.91 7.33
N LYS A 102 -10.91 6.25 7.30
CA LYS A 102 -11.80 7.06 8.13
C LYS A 102 -13.08 7.44 7.44
N GLU A 103 -13.05 7.63 6.14
CA GLU A 103 -14.21 8.12 5.39
C GLU A 103 -14.20 7.53 4.00
N ILE A 104 -15.38 7.19 3.48
CA ILE A 104 -15.59 6.75 2.10
C ILE A 104 -16.75 7.55 1.52
N ASN A 105 -16.51 8.27 0.43
CA ASN A 105 -17.50 9.08 -0.30
C ASN A 105 -18.37 9.96 0.63
N GLY A 106 -17.73 10.68 1.56
CA GLY A 106 -18.38 11.59 2.50
C GLY A 106 -19.01 10.95 3.74
N VAL A 107 -18.98 9.62 3.88
CA VAL A 107 -19.51 8.91 5.06
C VAL A 107 -18.38 8.60 6.03
N GLY A 108 -18.49 9.14 7.24
CA GLY A 108 -17.44 9.24 8.26
C GLY A 108 -16.95 7.92 8.86
N VAL A 109 -16.40 7.99 10.08
CA VAL A 109 -15.67 6.88 10.70
C VAL A 109 -16.54 5.67 11.01
N GLY A 110 -15.95 4.47 10.88
CA GLY A 110 -16.63 3.21 11.21
C GLY A 110 -16.54 2.20 10.07
N TRP A 111 -15.37 2.00 9.45
CA TRP A 111 -15.25 1.14 8.28
C TRP A 111 -14.52 -0.16 8.58
N THR A 112 -15.10 -1.26 8.13
CA THR A 112 -14.46 -2.59 8.10
C THR A 112 -14.50 -3.15 6.69
N TYR A 113 -13.60 -4.08 6.37
CA TYR A 113 -13.60 -4.74 5.07
C TYR A 113 -13.59 -6.26 5.20
N THR A 114 -14.19 -6.93 4.22
CA THR A 114 -14.12 -8.38 4.01
C THR A 114 -13.78 -8.67 2.57
N VAL A 115 -13.23 -9.86 2.31
CA VAL A 115 -12.88 -10.33 0.98
C VAL A 115 -13.56 -11.67 0.75
N ASN A 116 -14.26 -11.83 -0.37
CA ASN A 116 -14.99 -13.05 -0.76
C ASN A 116 -16.01 -13.56 0.28
N ASN A 117 -16.63 -12.65 1.04
CA ASN A 117 -17.53 -12.95 2.16
C ASN A 117 -16.88 -13.74 3.32
N GLU A 118 -15.55 -13.77 3.39
CA GLU A 118 -14.82 -14.31 4.53
C GLU A 118 -14.88 -13.34 5.74
N PRO A 119 -14.62 -13.83 6.96
CA PRO A 119 -14.53 -12.97 8.13
C PRO A 119 -13.52 -11.82 7.95
N PRO A 120 -13.77 -10.64 8.56
CA PRO A 120 -12.84 -9.51 8.48
C PRO A 120 -11.43 -9.92 8.92
N PRO A 121 -10.40 -9.70 8.08
CA PRO A 121 -9.04 -10.08 8.44
C PRO A 121 -8.52 -9.18 9.56
N SER A 122 -7.59 -9.71 10.36
CA SER A 122 -6.92 -8.98 11.44
C SER A 122 -5.77 -8.09 10.96
N ILE A 123 -5.63 -7.89 9.65
CA ILE A 123 -4.57 -7.08 9.05
C ILE A 123 -5.15 -5.82 8.38
N PRO A 124 -4.39 -4.71 8.34
CA PRO A 124 -4.84 -3.49 7.67
C PRO A 124 -5.04 -3.68 6.16
N SER A 125 -5.93 -2.87 5.58
CA SER A 125 -6.31 -2.98 4.16
C SER A 125 -5.17 -2.76 3.16
N ASP A 126 -4.12 -2.03 3.56
CA ASP A 126 -2.92 -1.80 2.75
C ASP A 126 -1.98 -3.01 2.72
N TYR A 127 -2.09 -3.93 3.69
CA TYR A 127 -1.33 -5.18 3.73
C TYR A 127 -2.07 -6.38 3.14
N PHE A 128 -3.38 -6.31 2.90
CA PHE A 128 -4.12 -7.44 2.34
C PHE A 128 -4.11 -7.43 0.80
N TYR A 129 -3.30 -8.29 0.17
CA TYR A 129 -3.23 -8.40 -1.30
C TYR A 129 -4.39 -9.20 -1.90
N LEU A 130 -4.91 -8.70 -3.02
CA LEU A 130 -5.98 -9.31 -3.80
C LEU A 130 -5.44 -10.33 -4.81
N ARG A 131 -6.36 -11.16 -5.31
CA ARG A 131 -6.21 -12.11 -6.42
C ARG A 131 -7.28 -11.79 -7.47
N ASP A 132 -7.07 -12.30 -8.68
CA ASP A 132 -8.06 -12.15 -9.74
C ASP A 132 -9.45 -12.63 -9.30
N ASN A 133 -10.49 -11.89 -9.67
CA ASN A 133 -11.90 -12.17 -9.37
C ASN A 133 -12.30 -12.00 -7.89
N ASP A 134 -11.43 -11.46 -7.03
CA ASP A 134 -11.81 -11.16 -5.65
C ASP A 134 -12.94 -10.13 -5.58
N THR A 135 -13.80 -10.31 -4.58
CA THR A 135 -14.84 -9.34 -4.20
C THR A 135 -14.50 -8.75 -2.84
N VAL A 136 -14.28 -7.44 -2.78
CA VAL A 136 -14.08 -6.70 -1.54
C VAL A 136 -15.40 -6.05 -1.15
N ARG A 137 -15.81 -6.21 0.12
CA ARG A 137 -16.91 -5.45 0.70
C ARG A 137 -16.37 -4.56 1.80
N TRP A 138 -16.65 -3.26 1.71
CA TRP A 138 -16.48 -2.32 2.80
C TRP A 138 -17.84 -2.10 3.47
N THR A 139 -17.91 -2.28 4.77
CA THR A 139 -19.14 -2.13 5.55
C THR A 139 -18.96 -1.04 6.60
N HIS A 140 -19.92 -0.12 6.65
CA HIS A 140 -20.00 0.89 7.70
C HIS A 140 -20.59 0.26 8.98
N VAL A 141 -19.99 0.54 10.14
CA VAL A 141 -20.28 -0.05 11.45
C VAL A 141 -20.71 1.02 12.43
#